data_AF-A0A950GZ31-F1
#
_entry.id   AF-A0A950GZ31-F1
#
_cell.length_a   1.000
_cell.length_b   1.000
_cell.length_c   1.000
_cell.angle_alpha   90.00
_cell.angle_beta   90.00
_cell.angle_gamma   90.00
#
_symmetry.space_group_name_H-M   'P 1'
#
loop_
_entity.id
_entity.type
_entity.pdbx_description
1 polymer ?
#
loop_
_entity_poly.entity_id
_entity_poly.type
_entity_poly.pdbx_seq_one_letter_code
_entity_poly.pdbx_strand_id
1 'polypeptide(L)' 'MSTVLIVAEAQPDGHLRKATLHAVGAGKDLAKKAGAQLHLAVLAEDPAPLAEQLKPYGAAVIHTVASPAFAHYVAESF' A
#
# COMPACT_ATOMS: atom_id res chain seq x y z
N MET A 1 16.43 -10.59 4.79
CA MET A 1 15.27 -11.19 4.09
C MET A 1 14.80 -10.20 3.03
N SER A 2 14.35 -10.69 1.89
CA SER A 2 13.79 -9.85 0.82
C SER A 2 12.31 -9.53 1.08
N THR A 3 11.87 -8.39 0.56
CA THR A 3 10.50 -7.89 0.71
C THR A 3 9.93 -7.58 -0.67
N VAL A 4 8.68 -7.96 -0.90
CA VAL A 4 7.86 -7.43 -1.99
C VAL A 4 7.01 -6.31 -1.41
N LEU A 5 7.28 -5.07 -1.84
CA LEU A 5 6.56 -3.89 -1.39
C LEU A 5 5.57 -3.43 -2.46
N ILE A 6 4.30 -3.31 -2.11
CA ILE A 6 3.29 -2.64 -2.93
C ILE A 6 3.00 -1.27 -2.33
N VAL A 7 3.20 -0.22 -3.11
CA VAL A 7 2.76 1.13 -2.76
C VAL A 7 1.31 1.27 -3.16
N ALA A 8 0.44 1.44 -2.17
CA ALA A 8 -0.99 1.49 -2.33
C ALA A 8 -1.44 2.89 -2.73
N GLU A 9 -2.16 2.97 -3.84
CA GLU A 9 -2.78 4.21 -4.30
C GLU A 9 -4.23 4.29 -3.83
N ALA A 10 -4.62 5.48 -3.37
CA ALA A 10 -5.98 5.83 -2.99
C ALA A 10 -6.70 6.65 -4.07
N GLN A 11 -8.01 6.54 -4.10
CA GLN A 11 -8.89 7.44 -4.82
C GLN A 11 -9.19 8.69 -3.99
N PRO A 12 -9.64 9.78 -4.63
CA PRO A 12 -10.13 10.97 -3.92
C PRO A 12 -11.31 10.68 -2.97
N ASP A 13 -12.02 9.57 -3.15
CA ASP A 13 -13.12 9.13 -2.30
C ASP A 13 -12.68 8.35 -1.03
N GLY A 14 -11.37 8.25 -0.79
CA GLY A 14 -10.79 7.58 0.38
C GLY A 14 -10.70 6.05 0.27
N HIS A 15 -11.05 5.46 -0.88
CA HIS A 15 -10.91 4.02 -1.10
C HIS A 15 -9.65 3.68 -1.89
N LEU A 16 -9.12 2.47 -1.68
CA LEU A 16 -8.03 1.95 -2.49
C LEU A 16 -8.45 1.84 -3.96
N ARG A 17 -7.55 2.22 -4.87
CA ARG A 17 -7.77 1.93 -6.29
C ARG A 17 -7.82 0.43 -6.54
N LYS A 18 -8.67 0.01 -7.46
CA LYS A 18 -8.75 -1.40 -7.89
C LYS A 18 -7.40 -1.95 -8.39
N ALA A 19 -6.60 -1.11 -9.05
CA ALA A 19 -5.24 -1.47 -9.48
C ALA A 19 -4.34 -1.86 -8.30
N THR A 20 -4.43 -1.17 -7.16
CA THR A 20 -3.75 -1.53 -5.92
C THR A 20 -4.11 -2.95 -5.49
N LEU A 21 -5.40 -3.31 -5.51
CA LEU A 21 -5.85 -4.66 -5.09
C LEU A 21 -5.28 -5.77 -5.99
N HIS A 22 -5.23 -5.53 -7.30
CA HIS A 22 -4.59 -6.44 -8.24
C HIS A 22 -3.08 -6.57 -7.99
N ALA A 23 -2.40 -5.45 -7.71
CA ALA A 23 -0.98 -5.43 -7.37
C ALA A 23 -0.68 -6.17 -6.06
N VAL A 24 -1.54 -6.03 -5.04
CA VAL A 24 -1.43 -6.78 -3.77
C VAL A 24 -1.57 -8.27 -3.99
N GLY A 25 -2.53 -8.71 -4.80
CA GLY A 25 -2.68 -10.12 -5.18
C GLY A 25 -1.43 -10.67 -5.87
N ALA A 26 -0.93 -9.98 -6.90
CA ALA A 26 0.28 -10.36 -7.62
C ALA A 26 1.53 -10.34 -6.71
N GLY A 27 1.64 -9.34 -5.84
CA GLY A 27 2.72 -9.19 -4.88
C GLY A 27 2.76 -10.34 -3.86
N LYS A 28 1.58 -10.81 -3.41
CA LYS A 28 1.47 -11.98 -2.52
C LYS A 28 1.99 -13.25 -3.19
N ASP A 29 1.62 -13.48 -4.44
CA ASP A 29 2.11 -14.64 -5.21
C ASP A 29 3.62 -14.56 -5.47
N LEU A 30 4.13 -13.37 -5.78
CA LEU A 30 5.55 -13.12 -5.95
C LEU A 30 6.33 -13.36 -4.66
N ALA A 31 5.83 -12.84 -3.53
CA ALA A 31 6.46 -13.02 -2.23
C ALA A 31 6.57 -14.51 -1.86
N LYS A 32 5.49 -15.28 -2.09
CA LYS A 32 5.49 -16.73 -1.90
C LYS A 32 6.53 -17.43 -2.78
N LYS A 33 6.60 -17.09 -4.07
CA LYS A 33 7.56 -17.70 -5.01
C LYS A 33 9.01 -17.37 -4.67
N ALA A 34 9.26 -16.16 -4.16
CA ALA A 34 10.59 -15.66 -3.85
C ALA A 34 11.07 -15.99 -2.41
N GLY A 35 10.23 -16.61 -1.57
CA GLY A 35 10.52 -16.79 -0.15
C GLY A 35 10.65 -15.45 0.62
N ALA A 36 9.94 -14.42 0.14
CA ALA A 36 9.97 -13.07 0.66
C ALA A 36 8.71 -12.75 1.49
N GLN A 37 8.72 -11.63 2.21
CA GLN A 37 7.52 -11.12 2.89
C GLN A 37 6.79 -10.10 2.01
N LEU A 38 5.46 -10.09 2.06
CA LEU A 38 4.64 -9.04 1.48
C LEU A 38 4.56 -7.86 2.46
N HIS A 39 4.95 -6.68 2.01
CA HIS A 39 4.72 -5.42 2.72
C HIS A 39 3.84 -4.51 1.87
N LEU A 40 3.10 -3.64 2.54
CA LEU A 40 2.27 -2.62 1.90
C LEU A 40 2.70 -1.25 2.41
N ALA A 41 2.61 -0.22 1.59
CA ALA A 41 2.85 1.17 2.00
C ALA A 41 1.68 2.07 1.60
N VAL A 42 1.28 2.96 2.50
CA VAL A 42 0.29 4.02 2.24
C VAL A 42 0.90 5.37 2.61
N LEU A 43 0.83 6.31 1.67
CA LEU A 43 1.21 7.70 1.86
C LEU A 43 -0.05 8.55 1.69
N ALA A 44 -0.43 9.28 2.73
CA ALA A 44 -1.64 10.09 2.75
C ALA A 44 -1.50 11.20 3.80
N GLU A 45 -2.40 12.19 3.77
CA GLU A 45 -2.53 13.14 4.87
C GLU A 45 -2.93 12.42 6.17
N ASP A 46 -3.95 11.55 6.08
CA ASP A 46 -4.28 10.56 7.10
C ASP A 46 -4.30 9.14 6.49
N PRO A 47 -3.30 8.28 6.78
CA PRO A 47 -3.21 6.94 6.23
C PRO A 47 -4.04 5.90 6.99
N ALA A 48 -4.61 6.22 8.16
CA ALA A 48 -5.26 5.22 9.02
C ALA A 48 -6.45 4.51 8.34
N PRO A 49 -7.38 5.19 7.66
CA PRO A 49 -8.51 4.53 7.00
C PRO A 49 -8.08 3.57 5.89
N LEU A 50 -7.03 3.92 5.14
CA LEU A 50 -6.48 3.08 4.07
C LEU A 50 -5.71 1.88 4.63
N ALA A 51 -4.97 2.08 5.73
CA ALA A 51 -4.30 0.99 6.42
C ALA A 51 -5.30 -0.06 6.94
N GLU A 52 -6.45 0.37 7.50
CA GLU A 52 -7.52 -0.54 7.90
C GLU A 52 -8.08 -1.34 6.71
N GLN A 53 -8.30 -0.69 5.56
CA GLN A 53 -8.71 -1.37 4.33
C GLN A 53 -7.68 -2.41 3.86
N LEU A 54 -6.38 -2.22 4.14
CA LEU A 54 -5.31 -3.12 3.72
C LEU A 54 -5.07 -4.32 4.65
N LYS A 55 -5.48 -4.26 5.92
CA LYS A 55 -5.27 -5.36 6.89
C LYS A 55 -5.75 -6.74 6.41
N PRO A 56 -6.92 -6.89 5.76
CA PRO A 56 -7.41 -8.21 5.33
C PRO A 56 -6.53 -8.90 4.28
N TYR A 57 -5.61 -8.20 3.63
CA TYR A 57 -4.81 -8.77 2.54
C TYR A 57 -3.59 -9.58 3.00
N GLY A 58 -3.31 -9.62 4.30
CA GLY A 58 -2.32 -10.52 4.88
C GLY A 58 -0.86 -10.12 4.63
N ALA A 59 -0.59 -8.82 4.55
CA ALA A 59 0.77 -8.31 4.55
C ALA A 59 1.42 -8.51 5.93
N ALA A 60 2.73 -8.75 5.94
CA ALA A 60 3.50 -8.87 7.17
C ALA A 60 3.62 -7.51 7.89
N VAL A 61 3.72 -6.42 7.12
CA VAL A 61 3.80 -5.05 7.61
C VAL A 61 3.02 -4.12 6.69
N ILE A 62 2.32 -3.17 7.28
CA ILE A 62 1.73 -2.02 6.59
C ILE A 62 2.48 -0.78 7.06
N HIS A 63 3.26 -0.19 6.16
CA HIS A 63 3.98 1.07 6.39
C HIS A 63 3.02 2.23 6.13
N THR A 64 3.01 3.20 7.02
CA THR A 64 2.19 4.40 6.88
C THR A 64 3.07 5.64 6.95
N VAL A 65 2.79 6.61 6.09
CA VAL A 65 3.38 7.95 6.16
C VAL A 65 2.24 8.96 6.16
N ALA A 66 2.17 9.74 7.23
CA ALA A 66 1.21 10.83 7.39
C ALA A 66 1.91 12.15 7.09
N SER A 67 1.46 12.89 6.06
CA SER A 67 1.97 14.22 5.75
C SER A 67 0.95 15.04 4.95
N PRO A 68 0.76 16.34 5.25
CA PRO A 68 -0.04 17.24 4.43
C PRO A 68 0.42 17.31 2.96
N ALA A 69 1.69 17.00 2.68
CA ALA A 69 2.22 16.95 1.32
C ALA A 69 1.55 15.88 0.43
N PHE A 70 0.85 14.91 1.03
CA PHE A 70 0.14 13.84 0.33
C PHE A 70 -1.37 14.12 0.16
N ALA A 71 -1.85 15.32 0.51
CA ALA A 71 -3.25 15.70 0.27
C ALA A 71 -3.62 15.64 -1.23
N HIS A 72 -2.65 15.85 -2.11
CA HIS A 72 -2.78 15.72 -3.55
C HIS A 72 -1.66 14.84 -4.12
N TYR A 73 -2.00 14.01 -5.11
CA TYR A 73 -1.03 13.16 -5.79
C TYR A 73 -0.17 14.00 -6.74
N VAL A 74 1.05 14.30 -6.32
CA VAL A 74 2.06 15.03 -7.11
C VAL A 74 3.38 14.28 -7.08
N ALA A 75 4.06 14.24 -8.23
CA ALA A 75 5.24 13.39 -8.44
C ALA A 75 6.43 13.69 -7.52
N GLU A 76 6.65 14.94 -7.12
CA GLU A 76 7.79 15.32 -6.26
C GLU A 76 7.60 14.84 -4.81
N SER A 77 6.35 14.87 -4.33
CA SER A 77 6.06 14.52 -2.94
C SER A 77 5.94 13.01 -2.73
N PHE A 78 5.37 12.29 -3.71
CA PHE A 78 5.05 10.85 -3.65
C PHE A 78 6.24 9.94 -4.00
#